data_AF-A0A2T7DMG7-F1
#
_entry.id   AF-A0A2T7DMG7-F1
#
_cell.length_a   1.000
_cell.length_b   1.000
_cell.length_c   1.000
_cell.angle_alpha   90.00
_cell.angle_beta   90.00
_cell.angle_gamma   90.00
#
_symmetry.space_group_name_H-M   'P 1'
#
loop_
_entity.id
_entity.type
_entity.pdbx_description
1 polymer ?
#
loop_
_entity_poly.entity_id
_entity_poly.type
_entity_poly.pdbx_seq_one_letter_code
_entity_poly.pdbx_strand_id
1 'polypeptide(L)'
;MSMPGAGQAAERDERGRDDYEQQQARVLMALMRGFCAARYRKADNTPCPIEQGLYLGSVGAALNKEALKSLNITHVLIVARSLNPAFPAEFNYKKIEVS
;
A
#
# COMPACT_ATOMS: atom_id res chain seq x y z
N MET A 1 -23.47 -56.16 -4.31
CA MET A 1 -23.23 -55.28 -3.15
C MET A 1 -22.25 -54.21 -3.59
N SER A 2 -22.72 -52.98 -3.81
CA SER A 2 -21.88 -51.87 -4.30
C SER A 2 -21.20 -51.20 -3.11
N MET A 3 -19.88 -51.07 -3.16
CA MET A 3 -19.08 -50.40 -2.14
C MET A 3 -19.11 -48.88 -2.34
N PRO A 4 -19.56 -48.07 -1.37
CA PRO A 4 -19.31 -46.63 -1.34
C PRO A 4 -18.23 -46.33 -0.29
N GLY A 5 -17.09 -45.78 -0.70
CA GLY A 5 -16.06 -45.39 0.29
C GLY A 5 -14.81 -44.72 -0.26
N ALA A 6 -14.44 -44.98 -1.52
CA ALA A 6 -13.21 -44.44 -2.09
C ALA A 6 -13.32 -42.95 -2.50
N GLY A 7 -14.51 -42.48 -2.90
CA GLY A 7 -14.70 -41.10 -3.38
C GLY A 7 -14.68 -40.03 -2.28
N GLN A 8 -15.18 -40.34 -1.08
CA GLN A 8 -15.31 -39.34 0.00
C GLN A 8 -13.99 -39.04 0.72
N ALA A 9 -13.04 -39.98 0.71
CA ALA A 9 -11.73 -39.77 1.33
C ALA A 9 -10.83 -38.88 0.45
N ALA A 10 -10.84 -39.09 -0.87
CA ALA A 10 -10.08 -38.29 -1.82
C ALA A 10 -10.58 -36.84 -1.88
N GLU A 11 -11.89 -36.61 -1.97
CA GLU A 11 -12.45 -35.25 -1.99
C GLU A 11 -12.22 -34.45 -0.69
N ARG A 12 -11.99 -35.12 0.44
CA ARG A 12 -11.73 -34.50 1.74
C ARG A 12 -10.26 -34.13 1.90
N ASP A 13 -9.37 -34.92 1.29
CA ASP A 13 -7.93 -34.64 1.22
C ASP A 13 -7.62 -33.52 0.21
N GLU A 14 -8.31 -33.50 -0.94
CA GLU A 14 -8.20 -32.45 -1.95
C GLU A 14 -8.71 -31.10 -1.41
N ARG A 15 -9.89 -31.08 -0.75
CA ARG A 15 -10.38 -29.86 -0.08
C ARG A 15 -9.44 -29.35 1.00
N GLY A 16 -8.85 -30.25 1.80
CA GLY A 16 -7.87 -29.88 2.81
C GLY A 16 -6.59 -29.28 2.22
N ARG A 17 -6.18 -29.72 1.03
CA ARG A 17 -5.03 -29.21 0.30
C ARG A 17 -5.30 -27.83 -0.30
N ASP A 18 -6.47 -27.65 -0.92
CA ASP A 18 -6.91 -26.37 -1.49
C ASP A 18 -7.04 -25.28 -0.42
N ASP A 19 -7.59 -25.60 0.75
CA ASP A 19 -7.70 -24.68 1.88
C ASP A 19 -6.32 -24.25 2.40
N TYR A 20 -5.35 -25.17 2.39
CA TYR A 20 -3.98 -24.89 2.82
C TYR A 20 -3.23 -23.99 1.82
N GLU A 21 -3.37 -24.25 0.52
CA GLU A 21 -2.79 -23.41 -0.53
C GLU A 21 -3.42 -22.00 -0.54
N GLN A 22 -4.75 -21.91 -0.38
CA GLN A 22 -5.43 -20.62 -0.25
C GLN A 22 -4.98 -19.84 0.98
N GLN A 23 -4.79 -20.51 2.12
CA GLN A 23 -4.29 -19.87 3.33
C GLN A 23 -2.85 -19.38 3.15
N GLN A 24 -1.98 -20.17 2.51
CA GLN A 24 -0.61 -19.74 2.18
C GLN A 24 -0.58 -18.54 1.23
N ALA A 25 -1.43 -18.54 0.18
CA ALA A 25 -1.52 -17.42 -0.75
C ALA A 25 -1.97 -16.12 -0.07
N ARG A 26 -2.90 -16.20 0.90
CA ARG A 26 -3.36 -15.03 1.68
C ARG A 26 -2.25 -14.48 2.58
N VAL A 27 -1.52 -15.35 3.27
CA VAL A 27 -0.40 -14.94 4.13
C VAL A 27 0.74 -14.35 3.31
N LEU A 28 1.08 -14.99 2.18
CA LEU A 28 2.07 -14.47 1.24
C LEU A 28 1.67 -13.11 0.66
N MET A 29 0.41 -12.93 0.26
CA MET A 29 -0.10 -11.63 -0.19
C MET A 29 -0.02 -10.57 0.92
N ALA A 30 -0.34 -10.91 2.17
CA ALA A 30 -0.25 -9.96 3.28
C ALA A 30 1.21 -9.55 3.54
N LEU A 31 2.14 -10.51 3.52
CA LEU A 31 3.57 -10.26 3.66
C LEU A 31 4.12 -9.44 2.48
N MET A 32 3.71 -9.74 1.25
CA MET A 32 4.07 -8.95 0.06
C MET A 32 3.51 -7.53 0.13
N ARG A 33 2.26 -7.34 0.59
CA ARG A 33 1.69 -6.00 0.82
C ARG A 33 2.47 -5.23 1.87
N GLY A 34 2.86 -5.87 2.97
CA GLY A 34 3.71 -5.27 4.00
C GLY A 34 5.11 -4.93 3.48
N PHE A 35 5.71 -5.82 2.70
CA PHE A 35 7.04 -5.62 2.10
C PHE A 35 7.03 -4.53 1.03
N CYS A 36 6.03 -4.51 0.15
CA CYS A 36 5.83 -3.43 -0.81
C CYS A 36 5.59 -2.10 -0.08
N ALA A 37 4.71 -2.05 0.93
CA ALA A 37 4.48 -0.84 1.71
C ALA A 37 5.76 -0.33 2.41
N ALA A 38 6.59 -1.23 2.92
CA ALA A 38 7.88 -0.90 3.53
C ALA A 38 8.92 -0.42 2.49
N ARG A 39 8.97 -1.05 1.30
CA ARG A 39 9.88 -0.62 0.21
C ARG A 39 9.46 0.72 -0.41
N TYR A 40 8.16 0.96 -0.61
CA TYR A 40 7.66 2.25 -1.09
C TYR A 40 7.96 3.38 -0.10
N ARG A 41 7.93 3.11 1.21
CA ARG A 41 8.33 4.08 2.24
C ARG A 41 9.81 4.47 2.19
N LYS A 42 10.69 3.58 1.73
CA LYS A 42 12.15 3.76 1.77
C LYS A 42 12.75 4.24 0.45
N ALA A 43 12.08 4.01 -0.68
CA ALA A 43 12.61 4.34 -2.00
C ALA A 43 12.04 5.66 -2.60
N ASP A 44 10.89 6.15 -2.12
CA ASP A 44 10.20 7.31 -2.69
C ASP A 44 9.73 8.30 -1.61
N ASN A 45 10.67 8.67 -0.73
CA ASN A 45 10.45 9.60 0.37
C ASN A 45 10.88 11.04 0.07
N THR A 46 11.31 11.32 -1.17
CA THR A 46 11.78 12.64 -1.61
C THR A 46 10.94 13.09 -2.80
N PRO A 47 10.30 14.26 -2.75
CA PRO A 47 9.54 14.79 -3.89
C PRO A 47 10.43 14.96 -5.13
N CYS A 48 9.93 14.54 -6.30
CA CYS A 48 10.57 14.69 -7.59
C CYS A 48 10.20 16.04 -8.23
N PRO A 49 11.16 16.87 -8.67
CA PRO A 49 10.87 18.14 -9.33
C PRO A 49 10.25 17.91 -10.72
N ILE A 50 9.18 18.65 -11.03
CA ILE A 50 8.57 18.69 -12.36
C ILE A 50 8.89 20.02 -13.04
N GLU A 51 8.68 21.12 -12.32
CA GLU A 51 8.98 22.49 -12.75
C GLU A 51 9.42 23.30 -11.52
N GLN A 52 9.93 24.52 -11.75
CA GLN A 52 10.27 25.43 -10.65
C GLN A 52 9.08 25.62 -9.70
N GLY A 53 9.26 25.19 -8.45
CA GLY A 53 8.22 25.29 -7.41
C GLY A 53 7.14 24.20 -7.46
N LEU A 54 7.23 23.23 -8.39
CA LEU A 54 6.28 22.12 -8.51
C LEU A 54 6.98 20.78 -8.39
N TYR A 55 6.49 19.97 -7.45
CA TYR A 55 7.03 18.63 -7.17
C TYR A 55 5.92 17.59 -7.17
N LEU A 56 6.26 16.39 -7.63
CA LEU A 56 5.43 15.20 -7.53
C LEU A 56 6.01 14.28 -6.46
N GLY A 57 5.16 13.76 -5.57
CA GLY A 57 5.60 12.86 -4.51
C GLY A 57 4.56 11.82 -4.15
N SER A 58 5.03 10.67 -3.68
CA SER A 58 4.16 9.66 -3.09
C SER A 58 3.67 10.03 -1.69
N VAL A 59 2.89 9.14 -1.07
CA VAL A 59 2.56 9.23 0.36
C VAL A 59 3.83 9.27 1.22
N GLY A 60 4.90 8.57 0.84
CA GLY A 60 6.17 8.58 1.56
C GLY A 60 6.81 9.96 1.57
N ALA A 61 6.83 10.64 0.42
CA ALA A 61 7.33 12.00 0.28
C ALA A 61 6.49 13.02 1.08
N ALA A 62 5.16 12.87 1.05
CA ALA A 62 4.26 13.71 1.84
C ALA A 62 4.44 13.56 3.37
N LEU A 63 4.99 12.42 3.82
CA LEU A 63 5.29 12.13 5.23
C LEU A 63 6.73 12.48 5.64
N ASN A 64 7.56 12.99 4.74
CA ASN A 64 8.95 13.34 5.02
C ASN A 64 9.12 14.86 5.17
N LYS A 65 8.90 15.36 6.39
CA LYS A 65 8.93 16.79 6.71
C LYS A 65 10.27 17.44 6.36
N GLU A 66 11.38 16.76 6.63
CA GLU A 66 12.73 17.26 6.40
C GLU A 66 12.97 17.50 4.91
N ALA A 67 12.56 16.55 4.06
CA ALA A 67 12.65 16.71 2.61
C ALA A 67 11.73 17.82 2.07
N LEU A 68 10.52 17.95 2.61
CA LEU A 68 9.62 19.04 2.21
C LEU A 68 10.21 20.42 2.55
N LYS A 69 10.82 20.56 3.74
CA LYS A 69 11.45 21.81 4.16
C LYS A 69 12.74 22.12 3.40
N SER A 70 13.58 21.12 3.14
CA SER A 70 14.82 21.34 2.38
C SER A 70 14.57 21.79 0.94
N LEU A 71 13.42 21.41 0.37
CA LEU A 71 12.95 21.85 -0.95
C LEU A 71 12.12 23.14 -0.90
N ASN A 72 12.01 23.79 0.27
CA ASN A 72 11.22 25.00 0.50
C ASN A 72 9.75 24.87 0.06
N ILE A 73 9.17 23.67 0.18
CA ILE A 73 7.75 23.46 -0.11
C ILE A 73 6.91 24.16 0.96
N THR A 74 5.89 24.90 0.52
CA THR A 74 4.97 25.65 1.41
C THR A 74 3.53 25.16 1.33
N HIS A 75 3.18 24.48 0.22
CA HIS A 75 1.84 24.00 -0.08
C HIS A 75 1.88 22.53 -0.47
N VAL A 76 0.95 21.73 0.04
CA VAL A 76 0.81 20.31 -0.28
C VAL A 76 -0.60 20.05 -0.81
N LEU A 77 -0.67 19.57 -2.06
CA LEU A 77 -1.90 19.12 -2.67
C LEU A 77 -2.04 17.61 -2.49
N ILE A 78 -3.08 17.18 -1.78
CA ILE A 78 -3.41 15.77 -1.60
C ILE A 78 -4.49 15.37 -2.61
N VAL A 79 -4.14 14.50 -3.55
CA VAL A 79 -5.09 13.94 -4.53
C VAL A 79 -5.39 12.48 -4.17
N ALA A 80 -5.99 12.27 -3.00
CA ALA A 80 -6.32 10.93 -2.48
C ALA A 80 -7.45 11.01 -1.45
N ARG A 81 -8.31 9.99 -1.42
CA ARG A 81 -9.42 9.92 -0.46
C ARG A 81 -8.97 9.64 0.97
N SER A 82 -8.04 8.70 1.17
CA SER A 82 -7.67 8.22 2.52
C SER A 82 -6.45 8.90 3.14
N LEU A 83 -5.83 9.86 2.45
CA LEU A 83 -4.66 10.57 2.97
C LEU A 83 -5.09 11.89 3.63
N ASN A 84 -4.64 12.09 4.86
CA ASN A 84 -4.85 13.34 5.60
C ASN A 84 -3.55 14.16 5.65
N PRO A 85 -3.63 15.48 5.85
CA PRO A 85 -2.47 16.33 6.08
C PRO A 85 -1.59 15.81 7.23
N ALA A 86 -0.30 15.60 6.95
CA ALA A 86 0.64 15.04 7.90
C ALA A 86 1.19 16.09 8.87
N PHE A 87 1.43 17.32 8.39
CA PHE A 87 2.02 18.41 9.14
C PHE A 87 1.20 19.70 8.97
N PRO A 88 -0.07 19.74 9.40
CA PRO A 88 -1.00 20.84 9.11
C PRO A 88 -0.60 22.19 9.72
N ALA A 89 0.26 22.21 10.74
CA ALA A 89 0.78 23.45 11.33
C ALA A 89 1.93 24.09 10.53
N GLU A 90 2.50 23.38 9.56
CA GLU A 90 3.76 23.77 8.91
C GLU A 90 3.62 24.02 7.41
N PHE A 91 2.58 23.47 6.79
CA PHE A 91 2.31 23.63 5.36
C PHE A 91 0.83 23.91 5.16
N ASN A 92 0.52 24.60 4.05
CA ASN A 92 -0.86 24.80 3.62
C ASN A 92 -1.33 23.60 2.80
N TYR A 93 -2.51 23.08 3.10
CA TYR A 93 -3.04 21.88 2.44
C TYR A 93 -4.29 22.18 1.61
N LYS A 94 -4.37 21.52 0.46
CA LYS A 94 -5.62 21.33 -0.28
C LYS A 94 -5.80 19.83 -0.50
N LYS A 95 -6.99 19.32 -0.19
CA LYS A 95 -7.35 17.92 -0.49
C LYS A 95 -8.38 17.90 -1.61
N ILE A 96 -8.13 17.05 -2.61
CA ILE A 96 -9.03 16.74 -3.72
C ILE A 96 -9.22 15.23 -3.72
N GLU A 97 -10.45 14.77 -3.53
CA GLU A 97 -10.77 13.35 -3.60
C GLU A 97 -11.10 12.98 -5.05
N VAL A 98 -10.47 11.92 -5.55
CA VAL A 98 -10.71 11.36 -6.90
C VAL A 98 -11.32 9.97 -6.77
N SER A 99 -12.21 9.62 -7.70
CA SER A 99 -13.04 8.39 -7.71
C SER A 99 -12.73 7.51 -8.89
#